data_AF-A0A8I1S8J7-F1
#
_entry.id   AF-A0A8I1S8J7-F1
#
_cell.length_a   1.000
_cell.length_b   1.000
_cell.length_c   1.000
_cell.angle_alpha   90.00
_cell.angle_beta   90.00
_cell.angle_gamma   90.00
#
_symmetry.space_group_name_H-M   'P 1'
#
loop_
_entity.id
_entity.type
_entity.pdbx_description
1 polymer ?
#
loop_
_entity_poly.entity_id
_entity_poly.type
_entity_poly.pdbx_seq_one_letter_code
_entity_poly.pdbx_strand_id
1 'polypeptide(L)' 'MRVSEETHERLVTLADATGRRIQTIVEDAVVAYEADVFWTAFDSGYQRLADDPEQWAEVQAERAGEAPALADHLDKP' A
#
# COMPACT_ATOMS: atom_id res chain seq x y z
N MET A 1 -24.86 -0.06 -5.55
CA MET A 1 -24.14 0.99 -6.28
C MET A 1 -24.52 0.90 -7.75
N ARG A 2 -24.82 2.01 -8.42
CA ARG A 2 -25.06 2.03 -9.88
C ARG A 2 -23.75 2.44 -10.58
N VAL A 3 -23.41 1.73 -11.64
CA VAL A 3 -22.25 2.03 -12.50
C VAL A 3 -22.70 2.27 -13.94
N SER A 4 -21.80 2.74 -14.80
CA SER A 4 -22.06 2.80 -16.24
C SER A 4 -22.21 1.39 -16.82
N GLU A 5 -22.95 1.27 -17.95
CA GLU A 5 -23.07 0.00 -18.68
C GLU A 5 -21.69 -0.54 -19.07
N GLU A 6 -20.82 0.33 -19.58
CA GLU A 6 -19.44 -0.02 -19.92
C GLU A 6 -18.66 -0.63 -18.73
N THR A 7 -18.79 -0.03 -17.53
CA THR A 7 -18.14 -0.58 -16.32
C THR A 7 -18.71 -1.94 -15.96
N HIS A 8 -20.02 -2.09 -16.10
CA HIS A 8 -20.68 -3.37 -15.84
C HIS A 8 -20.21 -4.46 -16.81
N GLU A 9 -20.15 -4.19 -18.12
CA GLU A 9 -19.64 -5.12 -19.14
C GLU A 9 -18.18 -5.53 -18.87
N ARG A 10 -17.34 -4.58 -18.44
CA ARG A 10 -15.95 -4.87 -18.03
C ARG A 10 -15.89 -5.79 -16.82
N LEU A 11 -16.75 -5.58 -15.83
CA LEU A 11 -16.83 -6.44 -14.65
C LEU A 11 -17.34 -7.85 -14.99
N VAL A 12 -18.31 -7.98 -15.90
CA VAL A 12 -18.77 -9.28 -16.42
C VAL A 12 -17.62 -10.01 -17.11
N THR A 13 -16.91 -9.32 -18.01
CA THR A 13 -15.76 -9.89 -18.74
C THR A 13 -14.67 -10.40 -17.78
N LEU A 14 -14.38 -9.62 -16.73
CA LEU A 14 -13.41 -10.02 -15.70
C LEU A 14 -13.91 -11.20 -14.86
N ALA A 15 -15.20 -11.23 -14.51
CA ALA A 15 -15.81 -12.33 -13.79
C ALA A 15 -15.70 -13.64 -14.57
N ASP A 16 -16.03 -13.61 -15.86
CA ASP A 16 -15.96 -14.77 -16.76
C ASP A 16 -14.51 -15.25 -16.92
N ALA A 17 -13.56 -14.34 -17.13
CA ALA A 17 -12.15 -14.68 -17.32
C ALA A 17 -11.49 -15.26 -16.06
N THR A 18 -11.93 -14.84 -14.86
CA THR A 18 -11.32 -15.23 -13.59
C THR A 18 -12.11 -16.32 -12.85
N GLY A 19 -13.34 -16.63 -13.29
CA GLY A 19 -14.26 -17.51 -12.57
C GLY A 19 -14.73 -16.93 -11.23
N ARG A 20 -14.56 -15.62 -11.01
CA ARG A 20 -14.89 -14.93 -9.75
C ARG A 20 -16.20 -14.18 -9.86
N ARG A 21 -16.85 -13.96 -8.72
CA ARG A 21 -18.06 -13.11 -8.66
C ARG A 21 -17.67 -11.64 -8.84
N ILE A 22 -18.49 -10.89 -9.58
CA ILE A 22 -18.34 -9.43 -9.75
C ILE A 22 -18.18 -8.72 -8.40
N GLN A 23 -18.98 -9.10 -7.39
CA GLN A 23 -18.87 -8.52 -6.05
C GLN A 23 -17.46 -8.64 -5.47
N THR A 24 -16.84 -9.82 -5.56
CA THR A 24 -15.50 -10.06 -5.00
C THR A 24 -14.43 -9.31 -5.80
N ILE A 25 -14.61 -9.15 -7.12
CA ILE A 25 -13.73 -8.31 -7.94
C ILE A 25 -13.80 -6.85 -7.50
N VAL A 26 -15.02 -6.34 -7.23
CA VAL A 26 -15.22 -4.97 -6.77
C VAL A 26 -14.63 -4.77 -5.36
N GLU A 27 -14.86 -5.71 -4.44
CA GLU A 27 -14.29 -5.66 -3.08
C GLU A 27 -12.76 -5.60 -3.13
N ASP A 28 -12.13 -6.49 -3.91
CA ASP A 28 -10.67 -6.49 -4.07
C ASP A 28 -10.15 -5.20 -4.74
N ALA A 29 -10.87 -4.69 -5.74
CA ALA A 29 -10.48 -3.45 -6.41
C ALA A 29 -10.51 -2.25 -5.45
N VAL A 30 -11.48 -2.21 -4.53
CA VAL A 30 -11.54 -1.18 -3.49
C VAL A 30 -10.34 -1.30 -2.55
N VAL A 31 -10.04 -2.51 -2.05
CA VAL A 31 -8.88 -2.74 -1.18
C VAL A 31 -7.57 -2.35 -1.86
N ALA A 32 -7.41 -2.72 -3.13
CA ALA A 32 -6.23 -2.35 -3.91
C ALA A 32 -6.11 -0.83 -4.08
N TYR A 33 -7.22 -0.14 -4.34
CA TYR A 33 -7.24 1.31 -4.46
C TYR A 33 -6.94 2.02 -3.14
N GLU A 34 -7.49 1.52 -2.02
CA GLU A 34 -7.17 2.05 -0.68
C GLU A 34 -5.69 1.89 -0.34
N ALA A 35 -5.11 0.73 -0.67
CA ALA A 35 -3.67 0.50 -0.49
C ALA A 35 -2.83 1.45 -1.37
N ASP A 36 -3.21 1.64 -2.63
CA ASP A 36 -2.53 2.57 -3.56
C ASP A 36 -2.56 4.01 -3.05
N VAL A 37 -3.73 4.48 -2.60
CA VAL A 37 -3.90 5.81 -2.00
C VAL A 37 -3.02 5.96 -0.75
N PHE A 38 -2.97 4.94 0.11
CA PHE A 38 -2.13 4.95 1.30
C PHE A 38 -0.64 5.04 0.93
N TRP A 39 -0.16 4.17 0.05
CA TRP A 39 1.26 4.11 -0.31
C TRP A 39 1.72 5.37 -1.05
N THR A 40 0.89 5.92 -1.92
CA THR A 40 1.17 7.20 -2.58
C THR A 40 1.32 8.34 -1.57
N ALA A 41 0.43 8.41 -0.58
CA ALA A 41 0.50 9.43 0.46
C ALA A 41 1.73 9.23 1.37
N PHE A 42 2.02 7.98 1.73
CA PHE A 42 3.18 7.61 2.54
C PHE A 42 4.50 8.00 1.86
N ASP A 43 4.68 7.60 0.59
CA ASP A 43 5.88 7.88 -0.18
C ASP A 43 6.08 9.39 -0.35
N SER A 44 5.02 10.11 -0.72
CA SER A 44 5.07 11.58 -0.82
C SER A 44 5.41 12.24 0.53
N GLY A 45 4.92 11.69 1.65
CA GLY A 45 5.27 12.14 2.99
C GLY A 45 6.75 11.93 3.29
N TYR A 46 7.29 10.77 2.95
CA TYR A 46 8.68 10.43 3.18
C TYR A 46 9.63 11.23 2.29
N GLN A 47 9.25 11.51 1.04
CA GLN A 47 10.00 12.40 0.15
C GLN A 47 10.11 13.81 0.74
N ARG A 48 8.99 14.39 1.20
CA ARG A 48 9.01 15.69 1.90
C ARG A 48 9.90 15.69 3.13
N LEU A 49 9.92 14.58 3.87
CA LEU A 49 10.75 14.42 5.06
C LEU A 49 12.24 14.32 4.70
N ALA A 50 12.58 13.61 3.61
CA ALA A 50 13.95 13.51 3.11
C ALA A 50 14.48 14.81 2.52
N ASP A 51 13.59 15.64 1.96
CA ASP A 51 13.91 16.98 1.45
C ASP A 51 14.08 18.03 2.57
N ASP A 52 13.76 17.68 3.83
CA ASP A 52 13.99 18.49 5.02
C ASP A 52 15.20 17.94 5.82
N PRO A 53 16.40 18.53 5.68
CA PRO A 53 17.60 18.00 6.32
C PRO A 53 17.55 17.96 7.86
N GLU A 54 16.77 18.82 8.50
CA GLU A 54 16.66 18.88 9.95
C GLU A 54 15.80 17.72 10.46
N GLN A 55 14.59 17.58 9.91
CA GLN A 55 13.71 16.47 10.28
C GLN A 55 14.28 15.11 9.84
N TRP A 56 14.98 15.06 8.70
CA TRP A 56 15.66 13.85 8.26
C TRP A 56 16.76 13.41 9.23
N ALA A 57 17.49 14.36 9.82
CA ALA A 57 18.52 14.04 10.81
C ALA A 57 17.93 13.39 12.08
N GLU A 58 16.73 13.81 12.51
CA GLU A 58 16.02 13.19 13.64
C GLU A 58 15.66 11.73 13.33
N VAL A 59 15.10 11.46 12.16
CA VAL A 59 14.80 10.08 11.70
C VAL A 59 16.05 9.23 11.69
N GLN A 60 17.15 9.74 11.13
CA GLN A 60 18.40 8.99 11.03
C GLN A 60 18.99 8.69 12.42
N ALA A 61 18.86 9.62 13.38
CA ALA A 61 19.30 9.41 14.75
C ALA A 61 18.46 8.32 15.45
N GLU A 62 17.13 8.34 15.28
CA GLU A 62 16.23 7.30 15.79
C GLU A 62 16.60 5.93 15.19
N ARG A 63 16.70 5.84 13.85
CA ARG A 63 17.07 4.60 13.15
C ARG A 63 18.42 4.05 13.58
N ALA A 64 19.41 4.91 13.81
CA ALA A 64 20.72 4.49 14.30
C ALA A 64 20.66 3.94 15.74
N GLY A 65 19.80 4.51 16.60
CA GLY A 65 19.55 4.01 17.95
C GLY A 65 18.83 2.67 17.98
N GLU A 66 17.92 2.43 17.03
CA GLU A 66 17.14 1.20 16.90
C GLU A 66 17.89 0.07 16.18
N ALA A 67 18.86 0.41 15.32
CA ALA A 67 19.59 -0.55 14.49
C ALA A 67 20.13 -1.79 15.22
N PRO A 68 20.64 -1.71 16.48
CA PRO A 68 21.10 -2.90 17.21
C PRO A 68 20.01 -3.96 17.43
N ALA A 69 18.75 -3.55 17.57
CA ALA A 69 17.62 -4.47 17.77
C ALA A 69 17.28 -5.29 16.53
N LEU A 70 17.86 -4.98 15.36
CA LEU A 70 17.62 -5.72 14.12
C LEU A 70 18.09 -7.19 14.21
N ALA A 71 19.11 -7.46 15.02
CA ALA A 71 19.63 -8.81 15.24
C ALA A 71 18.89 -9.58 16.36
N ASP A 72 17.98 -8.93 17.08
CA ASP A 72 17.26 -9.56 18.16
C ASP A 72 16.49 -10.78 17.63
N HIS A 73 16.67 -11.90 18.33
CA HIS A 73 16.04 -13.20 18.01
C HIS A 73 16.48 -13.87 16.69
N LEU A 74 17.47 -13.34 15.97
CA LEU A 74 18.06 -14.01 14.79
C LEU A 74 19.09 -15.10 15.18
N ASP A 75 19.61 -15.06 16.42
CA ASP A 75 20.61 -16.00 16.94
C ASP A 75 20.02 -17.25 17.65
N LYS A 76 18.70 -17.47 17.57
CA LYS A 76 18.08 -18.67 18.17
C LYS A 76 18.00 -19.80 17.14
N PRO A 77 18.64 -20.97 17.39
CA PRO A 77 18.39 -22.18 16.61
C PRO A 77 16.97 -22.73 16.81
#